data_AF-A0A2V7C9B9-F1
#
_entry.id   AF-A0A2V7C9B9-F1
#
_cell.length_a   1.000
_cell.length_b   1.000
_cell.length_c   1.000
_cell.angle_alpha   90.00
_cell.angle_beta   90.00
_cell.angle_gamma   90.00
#
_symmetry.space_group_name_H-M   'P 1'
#
loop_
_entity.id
_entity.type
_entity.pdbx_description
1 polymer ?
#
loop_
_entity_poly.entity_id
_entity_poly.type
_entity_poly.pdbx_seq_one_letter_code
_entity_poly.pdbx_strand_id
1 'polypeptide(L)' 'MTRQGYDLQLTRYDERGWRATFYTTGMEHSPTSASGTSWERTPWHATQRAAWETLKGGQRQ' A
#
# COMPACT_ATOMS: atom_id res chain seq x y z
N MET A 1 -10.52 -5.02 -18.98
CA MET A 1 -9.65 -4.91 -17.78
C MET A 1 -10.54 -4.82 -16.55
N THR A 2 -10.48 -5.79 -15.65
CA THR A 2 -11.10 -5.66 -14.31
C THR A 2 -10.08 -4.98 -13.39
N ARG A 3 -10.50 -3.92 -12.69
CA ARG A 3 -9.68 -3.30 -11.64
C ARG A 3 -9.59 -4.32 -10.51
N GLN A 4 -8.41 -4.94 -10.35
CA GLN A 4 -8.09 -5.68 -9.13
C GLN A 4 -8.22 -4.68 -7.97
N GLY A 5 -9.11 -4.94 -7.02
CA GLY A 5 -9.42 -4.04 -5.91
C GLY A 5 -8.20 -3.76 -5.05
N TYR A 6 -7.43 -2.75 -5.43
CA TYR A 6 -6.37 -2.17 -4.63
C TYR A 6 -6.54 -0.66 -4.58
N ASP A 7 -6.27 -0.08 -3.43
CA ASP A 7 -6.22 1.37 -3.24
C ASP A 7 -4.84 1.81 -2.74
N LEU A 8 -4.45 3.03 -3.08
CA LEU A 8 -3.15 3.60 -2.74
C LEU A 8 -3.33 5.04 -2.30
N GLN A 9 -2.96 5.32 -1.06
CA GLN A 9 -2.73 6.67 -0.58
C GLN A 9 -1.25 7.00 -0.66
N LEU A 10 -0.90 8.08 -1.36
CA LEU A 10 0.47 8.57 -1.48
C LEU A 10 0.54 10.02 -1.00
N THR A 11 1.35 10.27 0.02
CA THR A 11 1.52 11.58 0.64
C THR A 11 2.97 12.03 0.54
N ARG A 12 3.18 13.25 0.01
CA ARG A 12 4.50 13.89 0.00
C ARG A 12 4.73 14.64 1.31
N TYR A 13 5.86 14.37 1.94
CA TYR A 13 6.34 15.10 3.11
C TYR A 13 7.65 15.76 2.74
N ASP A 14 7.59 16.85 1.96
CA ASP A 14 8.71 17.70 1.54
C ASP A 14 10.12 17.07 1.64
N GLU A 15 10.99 17.54 2.54
CA GLU A 15 12.34 17.00 2.78
C GLU A 15 12.38 15.58 3.40
N ARG A 16 11.28 15.14 4.02
CA ARG A 16 11.14 13.83 4.66
C ARG A 16 10.78 12.72 3.67
N GLY A 17 10.52 13.05 2.40
CA GLY A 17 10.26 12.09 1.33
C GLY A 17 8.79 11.74 1.19
N TRP A 18 8.51 10.49 0.84
CA TRP A 18 7.18 10.02 0.46
C TRP A 18 6.71 8.91 1.38
N ARG A 19 5.45 9.00 1.79
CA ARG A 19 4.74 7.92 2.45
C ARG A 19 3.73 7.33 1.50
N ALA A 20 3.79 6.02 1.29
CA ALA A 20 2.76 5.29 0.60
C ALA A 20 2.05 4.35 1.59
N THR A 21 0.73 4.29 1.49
CA THR A 21 -0.09 3.28 2.17
C THR A 21 -0.93 2.57 1.13
N PHE A 22 -0.76 1.25 1.07
CA PHE A 22 -1.39 0.38 0.08
C PHE A 22 -2.45 -0.48 0.78
N TYR A 23 -3.62 -0.61 0.15
CA TYR A 23 -4.77 -1.33 0.68
C TYR A 23 -5.20 -2.40 -0.30
N THR A 24 -5.45 -3.61 0.19
CA THR A 24 -6.18 -4.64 -0.55
C THR A 24 -7.67 -4.40 -0.40
N THR A 25 -8.32 -3.85 -1.42
CA THR A 25 -9.77 -3.54 -1.41
C THR A 25 -10.62 -4.71 -1.94
N GLY A 26 -10.13 -5.94 -1.79
CA GLY A 26 -10.78 -7.18 -2.26
C GLY A 26 -11.84 -7.76 -1.33
N MET A 27 -12.06 -7.21 -0.13
CA MET A 27 -13.18 -7.57 0.74
C MET A 27 -13.87 -6.28 1.17
N GLU A 28 -15.09 -6.06 0.69
CA GLU A 28 -15.96 -4.98 1.17
C GLU A 28 -15.95 -5.01 2.71
N HIS A 29 -15.37 -3.97 3.33
CA HIS A 29 -15.48 -3.68 4.76
C HIS A 29 -15.11 -4.79 5.76
N SER A 30 -14.06 -5.58 5.52
CA SER A 30 -13.50 -6.42 6.60
C SER A 30 -12.47 -5.64 7.44
N PRO A 31 -12.57 -5.64 8.79
CA PRO A 31 -11.64 -4.96 9.71
C PRO A 31 -10.21 -5.53 9.68
N THR A 32 -9.95 -6.53 8.84
CA THR A 32 -8.68 -7.25 8.67
C THR A 32 -8.19 -7.18 7.23
N SER A 33 -8.50 -6.11 6.49
CA SER A 33 -7.94 -5.92 5.15
C SER A 33 -6.44 -5.67 5.27
N ALA A 34 -5.62 -6.49 4.60
CA ALA A 34 -4.16 -6.33 4.64
C ALA A 34 -3.80 -4.95 4.07
N SER A 35 -3.09 -4.15 4.87
CA SER A 35 -2.58 -2.83 4.51
C SER A 35 -1.12 -2.70 4.89
N GLY A 36 -0.31 -2.12 4.00
CA GLY A 36 1.12 -1.90 4.20
C GLY A 36 1.46 -0.43 4.02
N THR A 37 2.36 0.08 4.86
CA THR A 37 2.87 1.45 4.77
C THR A 37 4.37 1.44 4.57
N SER A 38 4.87 2.33 3.71
CA SER A 38 6.32 2.51 3.54
C SER A 38 6.72 3.97 3.35
N TRP A 39 7.97 4.26 3.70
CA TRP A 39 8.62 5.56 3.65
C TRP A 39 9.87 5.47 2.79
N GLU A 40 9.92 6.25 1.71
CA GLU A 40 11.05 6.25 0.78
C GLU A 40 11.29 7.65 0.21
N ARG A 41 12.49 7.88 -0.34
CA ARG A 41 12.86 9.17 -0.93
C ARG A 41 12.12 9.49 -2.23
N THR A 42 11.61 8.47 -2.92
CA THR A 42 10.87 8.62 -4.17
C THR A 42 9.47 8.03 -4.04
N PRO A 43 8.48 8.60 -4.75
CA PRO A 43 7.11 8.11 -4.68
C PRO A 43 7.00 6.66 -5.19
N TRP A 44 7.76 6.31 -6.23
CA TRP A 44 7.76 4.97 -6.81
C TRP A 44 8.26 3.90 -5.83
N HIS A 45 9.37 4.16 -5.16
CA HIS A 45 9.90 3.22 -4.18
C HIS A 45 8.97 3.09 -2.97
N ALA A 46 8.37 4.20 -2.50
CA ALA A 46 7.39 4.16 -1.40
C ALA A 46 6.22 3.24 -1.76
N THR A 47 5.65 3.42 -2.95
CA THR A 47 4.55 2.60 -3.45
C THR A 47 4.93 1.13 -3.61
N GLN A 48 6.07 0.82 -4.23
CA GLN A 48 6.51 -0.56 -4.43
C GLN A 48 6.72 -1.28 -3.10
N ARG A 49 7.36 -0.63 -2.12
CA ARG A 49 7.57 -1.21 -0.79
C ARG A 49 6.26 -1.40 -0.04
N ALA A 50 5.38 -0.41 -0.04
CA ALA A 50 4.08 -0.52 0.62
C ALA A 50 3.25 -1.66 0.02
N ALA A 51 3.23 -1.80 -1.30
CA ALA A 51 2.57 -2.91 -1.99
C ALA A 51 3.22 -4.27 -1.65
N TRP A 52 4.55 -4.36 -1.69
CA TRP A 52 5.29 -5.59 -1.39
C TRP A 52 5.05 -6.09 0.04
N GLU A 53 5.09 -5.20 1.04
CA GLU A 53 4.79 -5.56 2.43
C GLU A 53 3.33 -6.03 2.59
N THR A 54 2.39 -5.38 1.90
CA THR A 54 0.98 -5.77 1.92
C THR A 54 0.76 -7.16 1.31
N LEU A 55 1.36 -7.42 0.15
CA LEU A 55 1.18 -8.68 -0.57
C LEU A 55 1.83 -9.87 0.16
N LYS A 56 3.01 -9.69 0.76
CA LYS A 56 3.63 -10.74 1.61
C LYS A 56 2.84 -11.02 2.87
N GLY A 57 2.29 -9.98 3.51
CA GLY A 57 1.50 -10.11 4.74
C GLY A 57 0.14 -10.77 4.51
N GLY A 58 -0.48 -10.52 3.35
CA GLY A 58 -1.76 -11.12 2.95
C GLY A 58 -1.68 -12.58 2.50
N GLN A 59 -0.48 -13.12 2.24
CA GLN A 59 -0.27 -14.48 1.71
C GLN A 59 -0.04 -15.56 2.80
N ARG A 60 -0.20 -15.23 4.10
CA ARG A 60 -0.15 -16.17 5.23
C ARG A 60 -1.50 -16.24 5.96
N GLN A 61 -2.55 -16.65 5.26
CA GLN A 61 -3.78 -17.18 5.85
C GLN A 61 -4.14 -18.50 5.18
#